data_AF-A0A528B8Q0-F1
#
_entry.id   AF-A0A528B8Q0-F1
#
_cell.length_a   1.000
_cell.length_b   1.000
_cell.length_c   1.000
_cell.angle_alpha   90.00
_cell.angle_beta   90.00
_cell.angle_gamma   90.00
#
_symmetry.space_group_name_H-M   'P 1'
#
loop_
_entity.id
_entity.type
_entity.pdbx_description
1 polymer ?
#
loop_
_entity_poly.entity_id
_entity_poly.type
_entity_poly.pdbx_seq_one_letter_code
_entity_poly.pdbx_strand_id
1 'polypeptide(L)'
;SVQGIESLINMIILAMLGFLALIRTEERIKRKQVFRKLHGLRSLIHVIDMHQLTKDPAALSTDFKPTSHSPARITDRGDLARYLDYCSEMLSITGKVAALFAQSVNDNVVVDGVNDIETLSSNLSRKIWQKITLIDGSLRSARPGI
;
A
#
# COMPACT_ATOMS: atom_id res chain seq x y z
N SER A 1 45.29 8.93 -43.10
CA SER A 1 44.28 9.72 -43.83
C SER A 1 43.31 10.34 -42.84
N VAL A 2 43.00 11.63 -42.97
CA VAL A 2 42.07 12.38 -42.09
C VAL A 2 40.72 11.65 -41.92
N GLN A 3 40.23 11.04 -43.01
CA GLN A 3 39.04 10.18 -43.05
C GLN A 3 39.06 9.00 -42.06
N GLY A 4 40.21 8.39 -41.79
CA GLY A 4 40.32 7.28 -40.84
C GLY A 4 40.13 7.74 -39.39
N ILE A 5 40.62 8.96 -39.08
CA ILE A 5 40.48 9.58 -37.76
C ILE A 5 39.02 10.00 -37.55
N GLU A 6 38.38 10.61 -38.55
CA GLU A 6 36.96 10.98 -38.51
C GLU A 6 36.04 9.76 -38.29
N SER A 7 36.29 8.66 -39.02
CA SER A 7 35.53 7.42 -38.86
C SER A 7 35.68 6.82 -37.46
N LEU A 8 36.90 6.82 -36.90
CA LEU A 8 37.15 6.36 -35.54
C LEU A 8 36.42 7.19 -34.49
N ILE A 9 36.47 8.53 -34.61
CA ILE A 9 35.76 9.44 -33.71
C ILE A 9 34.25 9.18 -33.75
N ASN A 10 33.66 9.06 -34.94
CA ASN A 10 32.23 8.77 -35.09
C ASN A 10 31.86 7.42 -34.46
N MET A 11 32.69 6.39 -34.66
CA MET A 11 32.46 5.08 -34.07
C MET A 11 32.45 5.13 -32.54
N ILE A 12 33.40 5.86 -31.93
CA ILE A 12 33.47 6.05 -30.48
C ILE A 12 32.23 6.81 -29.95
N ILE A 13 31.82 7.89 -30.64
CA ILE A 13 30.63 8.66 -30.27
C ILE A 13 29.39 7.78 -30.31
N LEU A 14 29.18 7.03 -31.39
CA LEU A 14 28.03 6.13 -31.54
C LEU A 14 28.06 5.01 -30.50
N ALA A 15 29.23 4.45 -30.20
CA ALA A 15 29.37 3.43 -29.16
C ALA A 15 28.99 3.99 -27.77
N MET A 16 29.45 5.20 -27.43
CA MET A 16 29.08 5.85 -26.16
C MET A 16 27.59 6.16 -26.09
N LEU A 17 27.00 6.69 -27.16
CA LEU A 17 25.55 6.95 -27.22
C LEU A 17 24.74 5.66 -27.09
N GLY A 18 25.15 4.59 -27.76
CA GLY A 18 24.53 3.27 -27.66
C GLY A 18 24.61 2.71 -26.24
N PHE A 19 25.76 2.83 -25.59
CA PHE A 19 25.96 2.40 -24.21
C PHE A 19 25.06 3.18 -23.22
N LEU A 20 25.01 4.51 -23.34
CA LEU A 20 24.12 5.34 -22.51
C LEU A 20 22.63 5.03 -22.77
N ALA A 21 22.26 4.76 -24.03
CA ALA A 21 20.90 4.35 -24.37
C ALA A 21 20.53 2.99 -23.75
N LEU A 22 21.47 2.06 -23.69
CA LEU A 22 21.27 0.75 -23.07
C LEU A 22 21.00 0.88 -21.56
N ILE A 23 21.84 1.63 -20.83
CA ILE A 23 21.67 1.88 -19.39
C ILE A 23 20.29 2.51 -19.10
N ARG A 24 19.92 3.56 -19.84
CA ARG A 24 18.61 4.23 -19.68
C ARG A 24 17.44 3.30 -19.99
N THR A 25 17.60 2.40 -20.96
CA THR A 25 16.56 1.43 -21.33
C THR A 25 16.37 0.40 -20.21
N GLU A 26 17.46 -0.09 -19.64
CA GLU A 26 17.44 -1.00 -18.49
C GLU A 26 16.71 -0.38 -17.30
N GLU A 27 17.03 0.86 -16.93
CA GLU A 27 16.34 1.61 -15.86
C GLU A 27 14.83 1.73 -16.14
N ARG A 28 14.44 2.07 -17.38
CA ARG A 28 13.02 2.14 -17.79
C ARG A 28 12.30 0.81 -17.66
N ILE A 29 12.94 -0.30 -18.04
CA ILE A 29 12.37 -1.64 -17.94
C ILE A 29 12.19 -2.05 -16.48
N LYS A 30 13.23 -1.86 -15.64
CA LYS A 30 13.18 -2.15 -14.20
C LYS A 30 12.07 -1.35 -13.51
N ARG A 31 12.01 -0.04 -13.75
CA ARG A 31 10.95 0.83 -13.24
C ARG A 31 9.55 0.34 -13.63
N LYS A 32 9.32 -0.02 -14.90
CA LYS A 32 8.03 -0.56 -15.36
C LYS A 32 7.67 -1.88 -14.66
N GLN A 33 8.66 -2.73 -14.35
CA GLN A 33 8.42 -3.95 -13.57
C GLN A 33 8.02 -3.63 -12.13
N VAL A 34 8.74 -2.72 -11.47
CA VAL A 34 8.43 -2.28 -10.10
C VAL A 34 7.05 -1.65 -10.01
N PHE A 35 6.70 -0.72 -10.90
CA PHE A 35 5.38 -0.08 -10.87
C PHE A 35 4.21 -1.06 -11.03
N ARG A 36 4.40 -2.14 -11.79
CA ARG A 36 3.39 -3.21 -11.87
C ARG A 36 3.20 -3.92 -10.53
N LYS A 37 4.28 -4.12 -9.76
CA LYS A 37 4.21 -4.70 -8.41
C LYS A 37 3.59 -3.73 -7.41
N LEU A 38 4.01 -2.46 -7.42
CA LEU A 38 3.42 -1.41 -6.56
C LEU A 38 1.91 -1.24 -6.83
N HIS A 39 1.49 -1.29 -8.10
CA HIS A 39 0.07 -1.29 -8.44
C HIS A 39 -0.67 -2.49 -7.85
N GLY A 40 -0.07 -3.68 -7.86
CA GLY A 40 -0.61 -4.86 -7.20
C GLY A 40 -0.77 -4.67 -5.68
N LEU A 41 0.23 -4.07 -5.01
CA LEU A 41 0.15 -3.75 -3.58
C LEU A 41 -0.95 -2.73 -3.29
N ARG A 42 -1.11 -1.70 -4.13
CA ARG A 42 -2.20 -0.73 -4.02
C ARG A 42 -3.56 -1.41 -4.12
N SER A 43 -3.72 -2.32 -5.08
CA SER A 43 -4.95 -3.10 -5.24
C SER A 43 -5.23 -3.97 -4.02
N LEU A 44 -4.21 -4.62 -3.44
CA LEU A 44 -4.36 -5.37 -2.19
C LEU A 44 -4.84 -4.49 -1.04
N ILE A 45 -4.25 -3.30 -0.87
CA ILE A 45 -4.69 -2.31 0.14
C ILE A 45 -6.17 -1.97 -0.04
N HIS A 46 -6.60 -1.70 -1.28
CA HIS A 46 -8.01 -1.41 -1.56
C HIS A 46 -8.92 -2.61 -1.30
N VAL A 47 -8.49 -3.83 -1.59
CA VAL A 47 -9.28 -5.04 -1.28
C VAL A 47 -9.47 -5.20 0.23
N ILE A 48 -8.43 -4.93 1.03
CA ILE A 48 -8.53 -4.94 2.49
C ILE A 48 -9.60 -3.92 2.94
N ASP A 49 -9.53 -2.68 2.46
CA ASP A 49 -10.49 -1.61 2.77
C ASP A 49 -11.93 -1.98 2.35
N MET A 50 -12.12 -2.56 1.15
CA MET A 50 -13.45 -2.98 0.69
C MET A 50 -14.05 -4.09 1.57
N HIS A 51 -13.23 -5.02 2.07
CA HIS A 51 -13.72 -6.04 3.00
C HIS A 51 -14.11 -5.46 4.36
N GLN A 52 -13.71 -4.23 4.69
CA GLN A 52 -14.06 -3.54 5.94
C GLN A 52 -15.40 -2.81 5.92
N LEU A 53 -16.10 -2.73 4.79
CA LEU A 53 -17.35 -1.95 4.66
C LEU A 53 -18.44 -2.36 5.69
N THR A 54 -18.53 -3.64 6.06
CA THR A 54 -19.51 -4.12 7.04
C THR A 54 -19.00 -4.15 8.48
N LYS A 55 -17.74 -3.74 8.71
CA LYS A 55 -17.03 -3.80 9.99
C LYS A 55 -17.04 -2.42 10.61
N ASP A 56 -18.21 -2.05 11.09
CA ASP A 56 -18.54 -0.75 11.67
C ASP A 56 -18.94 -0.92 13.15
N PRO A 57 -18.22 -0.27 14.08
CA PRO A 57 -18.53 -0.32 15.51
C PRO A 57 -19.96 0.11 15.87
N ALA A 58 -20.62 0.94 15.05
CA ALA A 58 -21.99 1.39 15.32
C ALA A 58 -22.99 0.21 15.41
N ALA A 59 -22.71 -0.92 14.76
CA ALA A 59 -23.53 -2.12 14.86
C ALA A 59 -23.47 -2.83 16.21
N LEU A 60 -22.51 -2.46 17.07
CA LEU A 60 -22.42 -2.99 18.43
C LEU A 60 -23.26 -2.19 19.43
N SER A 61 -23.92 -1.10 18.99
CA SER A 61 -24.82 -0.33 19.84
C SER A 61 -26.10 -1.13 20.14
N THR A 62 -26.63 -0.99 21.35
CA THR A 62 -27.95 -1.54 21.72
C THR A 62 -29.10 -0.93 20.92
N ASP A 63 -28.90 0.27 20.40
CA ASP A 63 -29.88 1.00 19.59
C ASP A 63 -29.81 0.65 18.09
N PHE A 64 -28.85 -0.18 17.70
CA PHE A 64 -28.70 -0.61 16.31
C PHE A 64 -29.87 -1.52 15.90
N LYS A 65 -30.67 -1.07 14.93
CA LYS A 65 -31.80 -1.82 14.39
C LYS A 65 -31.50 -2.27 12.96
N PRO A 66 -31.14 -3.55 12.74
CA PRO A 66 -30.95 -4.07 11.39
C PRO A 66 -32.28 -4.09 10.62
N THR A 67 -32.19 -3.90 9.31
CA THR A 67 -33.29 -4.04 8.35
C THR A 67 -33.21 -5.37 7.61
N SER A 68 -34.26 -5.74 6.86
CA SER A 68 -34.29 -6.95 6.03
C SER A 68 -33.15 -7.04 4.99
N HIS A 69 -32.56 -5.91 4.60
CA HIS A 69 -31.47 -5.82 3.64
C HIS A 69 -30.10 -5.54 4.29
N SER A 70 -30.02 -5.53 5.63
CA SER A 70 -28.75 -5.34 6.31
C SER A 70 -27.83 -6.54 6.11
N PRO A 71 -26.54 -6.35 5.76
CA PRO A 71 -25.61 -7.46 5.60
C PRO A 71 -25.30 -8.12 6.95
N ALA A 72 -24.79 -9.35 6.92
CA ALA A 72 -24.29 -10.03 8.10
C ALA A 72 -23.14 -9.20 8.74
N ARG A 73 -23.16 -9.06 10.07
CA ARG A 73 -22.19 -8.28 10.85
C ARG A 73 -21.61 -9.13 11.98
N ILE A 74 -20.38 -8.79 12.37
CA ILE A 74 -19.75 -9.34 13.57
C ILE A 74 -20.36 -8.60 14.76
N THR A 75 -21.03 -9.32 15.64
CA THR A 75 -21.72 -8.78 16.82
C THR A 75 -20.94 -8.95 18.11
N ASP A 76 -19.93 -9.84 18.12
CA ASP A 76 -18.96 -9.91 19.21
C ASP A 76 -17.92 -8.80 19.07
N ARG A 77 -17.68 -8.09 20.18
CA ARG A 77 -16.78 -6.94 20.23
C ARG A 77 -15.32 -7.35 20.05
N GLY A 78 -14.92 -8.44 20.71
CA GLY A 78 -13.54 -8.93 20.68
C GLY A 78 -13.16 -9.45 19.30
N ASP A 79 -14.07 -10.16 18.64
CA ASP A 79 -13.88 -10.66 17.28
C ASP A 79 -13.82 -9.52 16.26
N LEU A 80 -14.67 -8.49 16.40
CA LEU A 80 -14.61 -7.32 15.51
C LEU A 80 -13.29 -6.55 15.68
N ALA A 81 -12.85 -6.33 16.92
CA ALA A 81 -11.58 -5.66 17.20
C ALA A 81 -10.39 -6.45 16.62
N ARG A 82 -10.36 -7.78 16.85
CA ARG A 82 -9.31 -8.66 16.31
C ARG A 82 -9.28 -8.69 14.78
N TYR A 83 -10.46 -8.73 14.15
CA TYR A 83 -10.56 -8.66 12.70
C TYR A 83 -9.94 -7.36 12.16
N LEU A 84 -10.30 -6.23 12.78
CA LEU A 84 -9.78 -4.92 12.41
C LEU A 84 -8.26 -4.83 12.63
N ASP A 85 -7.76 -5.40 13.72
CA ASP A 85 -6.32 -5.47 14.01
C ASP A 85 -5.56 -6.25 12.94
N TYR A 86 -6.05 -7.44 12.54
CA TYR A 86 -5.48 -8.21 11.42
C TYR A 86 -5.46 -7.44 10.11
N CYS A 87 -6.50 -6.64 9.83
CA CYS A 87 -6.45 -5.76 8.67
C CYS A 87 -5.35 -4.70 8.77
N SER A 88 -5.12 -4.11 9.94
CA SER A 88 -4.02 -3.17 10.16
C SER A 88 -2.66 -3.83 9.99
N GLU A 89 -2.48 -5.06 10.49
CA GLU A 89 -1.27 -5.85 10.29
C GLU A 89 -1.02 -6.14 8.79
N MET A 90 -2.04 -6.55 8.05
CA MET A 90 -1.95 -6.77 6.60
C MET A 90 -1.55 -5.49 5.85
N LEU A 91 -2.09 -4.32 6.23
CA LEU A 91 -1.70 -3.03 5.67
C LEU A 91 -0.24 -2.67 6.00
N SER A 92 0.20 -2.92 7.25
CA SER A 92 1.58 -2.70 7.68
C SER A 92 2.56 -3.58 6.89
N ILE A 93 2.24 -4.87 6.72
CA ILE A 93 3.03 -5.80 5.92
C ILE A 93 3.09 -5.32 4.47
N THR A 94 1.96 -4.89 3.90
CA THR A 94 1.91 -4.40 2.51
C THR A 94 2.78 -3.16 2.31
N GLY A 95 2.78 -2.21 3.26
CA GLY A 95 3.69 -1.05 3.26
C GLY A 95 5.17 -1.47 3.32
N LYS A 96 5.52 -2.39 4.22
CA LYS A 96 6.91 -2.90 4.33
C LYS A 96 7.38 -3.63 3.08
N VAL A 97 6.50 -4.39 2.42
CA VAL A 97 6.81 -5.02 1.13
C VAL A 97 7.06 -3.96 0.06
N ALA A 98 6.31 -2.85 0.06
CA ALA A 98 6.57 -1.74 -0.85
C ALA A 98 7.95 -1.12 -0.61
N ALA A 99 8.33 -0.91 0.64
CA ALA A 99 9.62 -0.33 1.03
C ALA A 99 10.84 -1.11 0.47
N LEU A 100 10.73 -2.43 0.28
CA LEU A 100 11.79 -3.24 -0.34
C LEU A 100 12.09 -2.85 -1.80
N PHE A 101 11.12 -2.27 -2.52
CA PHE A 101 11.34 -1.80 -3.88
C PHE A 101 12.18 -0.52 -3.93
N ALA A 102 12.01 0.38 -2.97
CA ALA A 102 12.85 1.58 -2.84
C ALA A 102 14.30 1.22 -2.45
N GLN A 103 14.49 0.14 -1.70
CA GLN A 103 15.83 -0.35 -1.36
C GLN A 103 16.54 -1.05 -2.53
N SER A 104 15.80 -1.71 -3.42
CA SER A 104 16.38 -2.50 -4.52
C SER A 104 16.61 -1.70 -5.81
N VAL A 105 16.00 -0.53 -5.97
CA VAL A 105 16.14 0.32 -7.15
C VAL A 105 16.42 1.77 -6.74
N ASN A 106 17.59 2.29 -7.11
CA ASN A 106 17.98 3.69 -6.89
C ASN A 106 17.32 4.61 -7.94
N ASP A 107 16.00 4.76 -7.85
CA ASP A 107 15.19 5.56 -8.77
C ASP A 107 14.18 6.39 -7.97
N ASN A 108 14.34 7.72 -7.98
CA ASN A 108 13.47 8.64 -7.24
C ASN A 108 11.99 8.45 -7.56
N VAL A 109 11.66 8.09 -8.81
CA VAL A 109 10.27 7.85 -9.21
C VAL A 109 9.71 6.59 -8.53
N VAL A 110 10.55 5.58 -8.31
CA VAL A 110 10.16 4.39 -7.54
C VAL A 110 9.98 4.74 -6.07
N VAL A 111 10.87 5.54 -5.49
CA VAL A 111 10.77 6.00 -4.10
C VAL A 111 9.45 6.74 -3.86
N ASP A 112 9.08 7.65 -4.76
CA ASP A 112 7.79 8.37 -4.68
C ASP A 112 6.60 7.40 -4.73
N GLY A 113 6.63 6.43 -5.66
CA GLY A 113 5.58 5.42 -5.76
C GLY A 113 5.48 4.52 -4.52
N VAL A 114 6.59 4.26 -3.83
CA VAL A 114 6.59 3.53 -2.55
C VAL A 114 6.00 4.39 -1.44
N ASN A 115 6.39 5.66 -1.35
CA ASN A 115 5.85 6.61 -0.37
C ASN A 115 4.33 6.74 -0.49
N ASP A 116 3.78 6.70 -1.70
CA ASP A 116 2.33 6.69 -1.94
C ASP A 116 1.65 5.46 -1.31
N ILE A 117 2.25 4.28 -1.43
CA ILE A 117 1.73 3.03 -0.86
C ILE A 117 1.77 3.08 0.66
N GLU A 118 2.89 3.53 1.24
CA GLU A 118 3.05 3.66 2.69
C GLU A 118 2.10 4.72 3.28
N THR A 119 1.89 5.82 2.56
CA THR A 119 0.93 6.86 2.96
C THR A 119 -0.49 6.32 2.94
N LEU A 120 -0.87 5.60 1.87
CA LEU A 120 -2.20 5.00 1.75
C LEU A 120 -2.46 3.97 2.87
N SER A 121 -1.51 3.05 3.11
CA SER A 121 -1.65 2.02 4.14
C SER A 121 -1.72 2.63 5.54
N SER A 122 -0.85 3.59 5.85
CA SER A 122 -0.85 4.31 7.14
C SER A 122 -2.16 5.05 7.40
N ASN A 123 -2.70 5.72 6.37
CA ASN A 123 -3.97 6.42 6.48
C ASN A 123 -5.15 5.48 6.74
N LEU A 124 -5.19 4.31 6.09
CA LEU A 124 -6.24 3.31 6.35
C LEU A 124 -6.07 2.64 7.72
N SER A 125 -4.84 2.29 8.11
CA SER A 125 -4.54 1.80 9.47
C SER A 125 -5.00 2.78 10.55
N ARG A 126 -4.86 4.10 10.32
CA ARG A 126 -5.38 5.12 11.23
C ARG A 126 -6.91 5.08 11.36
N LYS A 127 -7.62 4.92 10.24
CA LYS A 127 -9.09 4.76 10.25
C LYS A 127 -9.53 3.49 10.99
N ILE A 128 -8.80 2.40 10.81
CA ILE A 128 -9.05 1.14 11.52
C ILE A 128 -8.84 1.32 13.03
N TRP A 129 -7.76 1.99 13.42
CA TRP A 129 -7.48 2.25 14.83
C TRP A 129 -8.53 3.12 15.51
N GLN A 130 -9.08 4.11 14.77
CA GLN A 130 -10.25 4.87 15.23
C GLN A 130 -11.45 3.96 15.49
N LYS A 131 -11.74 3.00 14.60
CA LYS A 131 -12.82 2.01 14.80
C LYS A 131 -12.58 1.17 16.05
N ILE A 132 -11.37 0.65 16.25
CA ILE A 132 -11.01 -0.14 17.44
C ILE A 132 -11.20 0.69 18.72
N THR A 133 -10.77 1.96 18.72
CA THR A 133 -10.93 2.86 19.88
C THR A 133 -12.41 3.05 20.26
N LEU A 134 -13.33 3.11 19.28
CA LEU A 134 -14.78 3.18 19.55
C LEU A 134 -15.32 1.88 20.17
N ILE A 135 -14.78 0.73 19.76
CA ILE A 135 -15.13 -0.57 20.35
C ILE A 135 -14.67 -0.63 21.81
N ASP A 136 -13.44 -0.19 22.11
CA ASP A 136 -12.89 -0.18 23.46
C ASP A 136 -13.57 0.85 24.38
N GLY A 137 -13.89 2.03 23.84
CA GLY A 137 -14.62 3.07 24.58
C GLY A 137 -16.00 2.59 25.03
N SER A 138 -16.69 1.81 24.19
CA SER A 138 -17.99 1.22 24.54
C SER A 138 -17.90 0.02 25.50
N LEU A 139 -16.74 -0.65 25.59
CA LEU A 139 -16.48 -1.62 26.67
C LEU A 139 -16.39 -0.94 28.04
N ARG A 140 -15.78 0.24 28.11
CA ARG A 140 -15.63 0.99 29.37
C ARG A 140 -16.95 1.56 29.88
N SER A 141 -17.86 1.98 29.01
CA SER A 141 -19.19 2.46 29.43
C SER A 141 -20.12 1.33 29.91
N ALA A 142 -19.97 0.11 29.38
CA ALA A 142 -20.76 -1.06 29.78
C ALA A 142 -20.31 -1.68 31.13
N ARG A 143 -19.11 -1.34 31.62
CA ARG A 143 -18.64 -1.67 32.97
C ARG A 143 -18.49 -0.40 33.80
N PRO A 144 -19.57 0.14 34.38
CA PRO A 144 -19.45 1.28 35.28
C PRO A 144 -18.74 0.83 36.56
N GLY A 145 -17.49 1.25 36.74
CA GLY A 145 -16.76 1.17 38.02
C GLY A 145 -16.30 -0.23 38.45
N ILE A 146 -14.99 -0.44 38.42
CA ILE A 146 -14.30 -0.87 39.65
C ILE A 146 -13.80 0.42 40.29
#